data_AF-A0A098VMW4-F1
#
_entry.id   AF-A0A098VMW4-F1
#
_cell.length_a   1.000
_cell.length_b   1.000
_cell.length_c   1.000
_cell.angle_alpha   90.00
_cell.angle_beta   90.00
_cell.angle_gamma   90.00
#
_symmetry.space_group_name_H-M   'P 1'
#
loop_
_entity.id
_entity.type
_entity.pdbx_description
1 polymer ?
#
loop_
_entity_poly.entity_id
_entity_poly.type
_entity_poly.pdbx_seq_one_letter_code
_entity_poly.pdbx_strand_id
1 'polypeptide(L)'
;MAKPASGRAAASLNSVVKLVLNAGGASAAPPVGPALGQRGVKAIEFAKQFNEQSKKYTPGIPLQTIIAVKADKSFSFTIRPPTTSYLLKKASGLFAMNVVGSTSLLVGQISPQQLYEISKVKATDPSFAGLPLEHVFSMVTSCARAMGLEVVKFHS
;
A
#
# COMPACT_ATOMS: atom_id res chain seq x y z
N MET A 1 30.76 -22.12 -7.25
CA MET A 1 30.13 -21.11 -6.37
C MET A 1 29.35 -20.13 -7.23
N ALA A 2 28.06 -20.39 -7.47
CA ALA A 2 27.24 -19.62 -8.40
C ALA A 2 26.53 -18.46 -7.66
N LYS A 3 26.85 -17.23 -8.04
CA LYS A 3 26.03 -16.04 -7.74
C LYS A 3 24.68 -16.20 -8.45
N PRO A 4 23.51 -16.02 -7.78
CA PRO A 4 22.27 -15.94 -8.53
C PRO A 4 22.30 -14.63 -9.31
N ALA A 5 22.41 -14.77 -10.63
CA ALA A 5 22.23 -13.71 -11.59
C ALA A 5 20.86 -13.05 -11.35
N SER A 6 20.89 -11.78 -10.97
CA SER A 6 19.75 -10.89 -11.05
C SER A 6 19.33 -10.81 -12.51
N GLY A 7 18.38 -11.67 -12.89
CA GLY A 7 17.73 -11.66 -14.19
C GLY A 7 16.93 -10.39 -14.38
N ARG A 8 17.59 -9.31 -14.82
CA ARG A 8 16.95 -8.25 -15.58
C ARG A 8 16.58 -8.85 -16.94
N ALA A 9 15.48 -9.59 -16.99
CA ALA A 9 14.86 -9.96 -18.24
C ALA A 9 14.42 -8.66 -18.93
N ALA A 10 15.02 -8.39 -20.08
CA ALA A 10 14.51 -7.46 -21.06
C ALA A 10 13.02 -7.77 -21.29
N ALA A 11 12.13 -6.85 -20.92
CA ALA A 11 10.70 -7.04 -21.11
C ALA A 11 10.16 -5.83 -21.87
N SER A 12 9.94 -6.08 -23.17
CA SER A 12 9.05 -5.42 -24.12
C SER A 12 8.25 -4.27 -23.51
N LEU A 13 8.37 -3.05 -24.07
CA LEU A 13 7.58 -1.83 -23.77
C LEU A 13 6.32 -2.07 -22.90
N ASN A 14 6.51 -2.31 -21.61
CA ASN A 14 5.42 -2.64 -20.71
C ASN A 14 4.83 -1.31 -20.25
N SER A 15 3.59 -1.02 -20.64
CA SER A 15 2.91 0.18 -20.16
C SER A 15 2.55 -0.04 -18.69
N VAL A 16 3.27 0.65 -17.79
CA VAL A 16 2.98 0.60 -16.36
C VAL A 16 2.03 1.74 -16.02
N VAL A 17 0.85 1.39 -15.52
CA VAL A 17 -0.16 2.34 -15.05
C VAL A 17 -0.24 2.27 -13.53
N LYS A 18 -0.14 3.43 -12.87
CA LYS A 18 -0.30 3.55 -11.41
C LYS A 18 -1.64 4.21 -11.13
N LEU A 19 -2.54 3.52 -10.44
CA LEU A 19 -3.86 4.03 -10.06
C LEU A 19 -4.03 3.94 -8.54
N VAL A 20 -4.79 4.86 -7.97
CA VAL A 20 -5.21 4.82 -6.56
C VAL A 20 -6.68 4.49 -6.53
N LEU A 21 -7.05 3.42 -5.83
CA LEU A 21 -8.40 2.88 -5.77
C LEU A 21 -8.81 2.61 -4.33
N ASN A 22 -10.06 2.86 -3.99
CA ASN A 22 -10.55 2.57 -2.65
C ASN A 22 -10.85 1.07 -2.53
N ALA A 23 -10.41 0.46 -1.42
CA ALA A 23 -10.66 -0.94 -1.10
C ALA A 23 -12.17 -1.23 -1.10
N GLY A 24 -12.58 -2.32 -1.77
CA GLY A 24 -13.98 -2.74 -1.90
C GLY A 24 -14.87 -1.82 -2.75
N GLY A 25 -14.33 -0.71 -3.26
CA GLY A 25 -15.05 0.29 -4.03
C GLY A 25 -14.51 0.49 -5.44
N ALA A 26 -13.75 -0.46 -5.99
CA ALA A 26 -13.33 -0.32 -7.39
C ALA A 26 -14.54 -0.45 -8.30
N SER A 27 -14.81 0.62 -9.01
CA SER A 27 -15.80 0.68 -10.08
C SER A 27 -15.09 1.10 -11.35
N ALA A 28 -15.59 0.68 -12.51
CA ALA A 28 -15.13 1.13 -13.83
C ALA A 28 -15.48 2.62 -14.11
N ALA A 29 -15.81 3.38 -13.06
CA ALA A 29 -16.09 4.79 -13.07
C ALA A 29 -14.86 5.64 -13.51
N PRO A 30 -15.07 6.87 -14.00
CA PRO A 30 -14.00 7.76 -14.45
C PRO A 30 -13.20 8.24 -13.24
N PRO A 31 -12.08 7.56 -12.90
CA PRO A 31 -10.78 7.68 -13.58
C PRO A 31 -10.12 6.34 -14.01
N VAL A 32 -10.72 5.21 -13.66
CA VAL A 32 -10.14 3.86 -13.85
C VAL A 32 -10.51 3.30 -15.22
N GLY A 33 -11.78 3.46 -15.60
CA GLY A 33 -12.32 3.00 -16.87
C GLY A 33 -11.59 3.60 -18.07
N PRO A 34 -11.51 4.94 -18.19
CA PRO A 34 -10.81 5.59 -19.31
C PRO A 34 -9.31 5.29 -19.34
N ALA A 35 -8.64 5.32 -18.18
CA ALA A 35 -7.19 5.13 -18.10
C ALA A 35 -6.75 3.70 -18.47
N LEU A 36 -7.53 2.68 -18.10
CA LEU A 36 -7.26 1.29 -18.47
C LEU A 36 -7.81 0.92 -19.85
N GLY A 37 -8.97 1.45 -20.22
CA GLY A 37 -9.59 1.23 -21.53
C GLY A 37 -8.73 1.76 -22.68
N GLN A 38 -8.09 2.94 -22.52
CA GLN A 38 -7.15 3.49 -23.51
C GLN A 38 -5.94 2.57 -23.77
N ARG A 39 -5.61 1.68 -22.83
CA ARG A 39 -4.48 0.74 -22.93
C ARG A 39 -4.92 -0.67 -23.34
N GLY A 40 -6.20 -0.86 -23.67
CA GLY A 40 -6.74 -2.16 -24.08
C GLY A 40 -6.95 -3.16 -22.95
N VAL A 41 -6.96 -2.70 -21.69
CA VAL A 41 -7.19 -3.54 -20.51
C VAL A 41 -8.68 -3.60 -20.20
N LYS A 42 -9.20 -4.80 -19.90
CA LYS A 42 -10.60 -5.00 -19.49
C LYS A 42 -10.85 -4.43 -18.10
N ALA A 43 -11.26 -3.16 -18.03
CA ALA A 43 -11.49 -2.44 -16.77
C ALA A 43 -12.50 -3.13 -15.84
N ILE A 44 -13.52 -3.79 -16.38
CA ILE A 44 -14.53 -4.55 -15.60
C ILE A 44 -13.91 -5.77 -14.94
N GLU A 45 -13.10 -6.54 -15.67
CA GLU A 45 -12.42 -7.73 -15.16
C GLU A 45 -11.42 -7.37 -14.07
N PHE A 46 -10.66 -6.29 -14.30
CA PHE A 46 -9.76 -5.71 -13.31
C PHE A 46 -10.52 -5.25 -12.05
N ALA A 47 -11.63 -4.52 -12.18
CA ALA A 47 -12.41 -4.06 -11.03
C ALA A 47 -12.94 -5.22 -10.17
N LYS A 48 -13.37 -6.32 -10.82
CA LYS A 48 -13.82 -7.54 -10.12
C LYS A 48 -12.68 -8.21 -9.35
N GLN A 49 -11.54 -8.43 -10.02
CA GLN A 49 -10.36 -9.04 -9.39
C GLN A 49 -9.79 -8.16 -8.26
N PHE A 50 -9.79 -6.84 -8.45
CA PHE A 50 -9.38 -5.88 -7.43
C PHE A 50 -10.32 -5.92 -6.22
N ASN A 51 -11.64 -5.92 -6.41
CA ASN A 51 -12.59 -6.02 -5.31
C ASN A 51 -12.42 -7.33 -4.53
N GLU A 52 -12.14 -8.43 -5.22
CA GLU A 52 -11.90 -9.72 -4.58
C GLU A 52 -10.60 -9.75 -3.76
N GLN A 53 -9.50 -9.24 -4.30
CA GLN A 53 -8.23 -9.14 -3.54
C GLN A 53 -8.30 -8.07 -2.43
N SER A 54 -9.06 -6.99 -2.63
CA SER A 54 -9.19 -5.90 -1.67
C SER A 54 -10.12 -6.21 -0.50
N LYS A 55 -10.91 -7.29 -0.53
CA LYS A 55 -11.72 -7.78 0.61
C LYS A 55 -10.91 -8.02 1.88
N LYS A 56 -9.60 -8.26 1.75
CA LYS A 56 -8.68 -8.43 2.89
C LYS A 56 -8.39 -7.12 3.62
N TYR A 57 -8.63 -5.98 2.96
CA TYR A 57 -8.40 -4.65 3.50
C TYR A 57 -9.73 -4.02 3.92
N THR A 58 -9.70 -3.12 4.90
CA THR A 58 -10.92 -2.41 5.31
C THR A 58 -11.47 -1.61 4.12
N PRO A 59 -12.78 -1.65 3.85
CA PRO A 59 -13.39 -0.85 2.79
C PRO A 59 -13.14 0.64 3.00
N GLY A 60 -12.94 1.37 1.90
CA GLY A 60 -12.71 2.82 1.92
C GLY A 60 -11.26 3.26 2.08
N ILE A 61 -10.32 2.33 2.26
CA ILE A 61 -8.88 2.65 2.30
C ILE A 61 -8.35 2.89 0.87
N PRO A 62 -7.63 3.98 0.59
CA PRO A 62 -6.97 4.20 -0.70
C PRO A 62 -5.77 3.24 -0.85
N LEU A 63 -5.87 2.33 -1.81
CA LEU A 63 -4.85 1.36 -2.17
C LEU A 63 -4.20 1.77 -3.50
N GLN A 64 -2.87 1.71 -3.54
CA GLN A 64 -2.14 1.96 -4.77
C GLN A 64 -2.05 0.66 -5.57
N THR A 65 -2.55 0.68 -6.80
CA THR A 65 -2.46 -0.46 -7.72
C THR A 65 -1.50 -0.13 -8.84
N ILE A 66 -0.51 -0.99 -9.03
CA ILE A 66 0.39 -0.93 -10.19
C ILE A 66 -0.10 -1.98 -11.17
N ILE A 67 -0.38 -1.55 -12.40
CA ILE A 67 -0.84 -2.42 -13.49
C ILE A 67 0.24 -2.41 -14.56
N ALA A 68 0.83 -3.57 -14.82
CA ALA A 68 1.77 -3.80 -15.89
C ALA A 68 1.03 -4.43 -17.07
N VAL A 69 0.90 -3.68 -18.17
CA VAL A 69 0.33 -4.17 -19.42
C VAL A 69 1.46 -4.73 -20.28
N LYS A 70 1.33 -5.99 -20.66
CA LYS A 70 2.25 -6.69 -21.56
C LYS A 70 1.86 -6.47 -23.02
N ALA A 71 2.78 -6.74 -23.94
CA ALA A 71 2.57 -6.57 -25.39
C ALA A 71 1.46 -7.46 -25.98
N ASP A 72 1.14 -8.58 -25.33
CA ASP A 72 0.08 -9.52 -25.70
C ASP A 72 -1.32 -9.09 -25.21
N LYS A 73 -1.47 -7.84 -24.75
CA LYS A 73 -2.71 -7.30 -24.14
C LYS A 73 -3.08 -7.97 -22.80
N SER A 74 -2.25 -8.88 -22.31
CA SER A 74 -2.34 -9.39 -20.95
C SER A 74 -1.94 -8.31 -19.95
N PHE A 75 -2.64 -8.25 -18.83
CA PHE A 75 -2.32 -7.34 -17.72
C PHE A 75 -1.95 -8.14 -16.48
N SER A 76 -0.97 -7.65 -15.73
CA SER A 76 -0.67 -8.09 -14.38
C SER A 76 -0.85 -6.90 -13.46
N PHE A 77 -1.48 -7.09 -12.30
CA PHE A 77 -1.61 -6.01 -11.33
C PHE A 77 -1.13 -6.46 -9.96
N THR A 78 -0.52 -5.52 -9.25
CA THR A 78 -0.09 -5.69 -7.86
C THR A 78 -0.77 -4.62 -7.04
N ILE A 79 -1.57 -5.05 -6.08
CA ILE A 79 -2.15 -4.16 -5.07
C ILE A 79 -1.09 -3.94 -4.00
N ARG A 80 -0.66 -2.70 -3.83
CA ARG A 80 0.17 -2.32 -2.70
C ARG A 80 -0.72 -1.92 -1.52
N PRO A 81 -0.46 -2.47 -0.31
CA PRO A 81 -1.12 -2.01 0.90
C PRO A 81 -0.97 -0.48 1.06
N PRO A 82 -1.89 0.13 1.82
CA PRO A 82 -1.91 1.58 2.00
C PRO A 82 -0.59 2.08 2.60
N THR A 83 -0.36 3.38 2.48
CA THR A 83 0.81 4.01 3.07
C THR A 83 0.79 3.80 4.58
N THR A 84 1.97 3.59 5.17
CA THR A 84 2.12 3.45 6.61
C THR A 84 1.50 4.65 7.33
N SER A 85 1.64 5.84 6.77
CA SER A 85 1.02 7.06 7.29
C SER A 85 -0.51 6.99 7.37
N TYR A 86 -1.17 6.37 6.40
CA TYR A 86 -2.62 6.19 6.43
C TYR A 86 -3.04 5.20 7.52
N LEU A 87 -2.32 4.07 7.64
CA LEU A 87 -2.58 3.07 8.69
C LEU A 87 -2.37 3.65 10.09
N LEU A 88 -1.30 4.42 10.28
CA LEU A 88 -0.99 5.11 11.52
C LEU A 88 -2.06 6.15 11.88
N LYS A 89 -2.50 6.98 10.91
CA LYS A 89 -3.60 7.94 11.12
C LYS A 89 -4.91 7.26 11.52
N LYS A 90 -5.21 6.11 10.92
CA LYS A 90 -6.40 5.33 11.26
C LYS A 90 -6.31 4.72 12.66
N ALA A 91 -5.16 4.14 13.03
CA ALA A 91 -4.96 3.52 14.34
C ALA A 91 -4.91 4.53 15.49
N SER A 92 -4.41 5.74 15.23
CA SER A 92 -4.36 6.86 16.19
C SER A 92 -5.63 7.70 16.24
N GLY A 93 -6.61 7.46 15.36
CA GLY A 93 -7.83 8.27 15.27
C GLY A 93 -7.63 9.68 14.72
N LEU A 94 -6.43 10.02 14.24
CA LEU A 94 -6.04 11.35 13.77
C LEU A 94 -6.43 11.64 12.33
N PHE A 95 -7.45 10.94 11.82
CA PHE A 95 -7.87 11.04 10.43
C PHE A 95 -8.35 12.46 10.07
N ALA A 96 -8.73 13.27 11.07
CA ALA A 96 -9.15 14.67 10.93
C ALA A 96 -8.00 15.70 11.01
N MET A 97 -6.80 15.31 11.46
CA MET A 97 -5.70 16.28 11.63
C MET A 97 -4.79 16.30 10.40
N ASN A 98 -4.90 17.37 9.61
CA ASN A 98 -3.99 17.68 8.50
C ASN A 98 -2.66 18.20 9.05
N VAL A 99 -1.87 17.34 9.70
CA VAL A 99 -0.53 17.74 10.13
C VAL A 99 0.42 17.62 8.95
N VAL A 100 0.49 18.71 8.20
CA VAL A 100 1.57 19.00 7.26
C VAL A 100 2.80 19.39 8.08
N GLY A 101 3.82 18.53 8.05
CA GLY A 101 5.21 18.97 8.20
C GLY A 101 5.65 19.58 9.54
N SER A 102 4.98 19.34 10.67
CA SER A 102 5.49 19.80 11.97
C SER A 102 5.95 18.63 12.83
N THR A 103 7.26 18.43 12.86
CA THR A 103 8.01 17.62 13.84
C THR A 103 7.80 18.11 15.28
N SER A 104 7.14 19.25 15.48
CA SER A 104 7.04 19.97 16.75
C SER A 104 5.70 19.82 17.48
N LEU A 105 4.68 19.20 16.88
CA LEU A 105 3.39 18.99 17.53
C LEU A 105 3.14 17.49 17.66
N LEU A 106 3.07 17.01 18.90
CA LEU A 106 2.69 15.64 19.20
C LEU A 106 1.26 15.43 18.69
N VAL A 107 1.11 14.68 17.60
CA VAL A 107 -0.19 14.57 16.93
C VAL A 107 -1.07 13.53 17.62
N GLY A 108 -0.47 12.58 18.33
CA GLY A 108 -1.21 11.63 19.15
C GLY A 108 -0.34 10.47 19.63
N GLN A 109 -1.00 9.48 20.22
CA GLN A 109 -0.37 8.32 20.82
C GLN A 109 -0.73 7.05 20.06
N ILE A 110 0.23 6.12 19.96
CA ILE A 110 -0.02 4.79 19.37
C ILE A 110 0.57 3.70 20.27
N SER A 111 -0.16 2.61 20.42
CA SER A 111 0.31 1.46 21.20
C SER A 111 1.29 0.60 20.37
N PRO A 112 2.26 -0.06 21.02
CA PRO A 112 3.14 -1.01 20.35
C PRO A 112 2.39 -2.19 19.73
N GLN A 113 1.24 -2.58 20.31
CA GLN A 113 0.38 -3.64 19.77
C GLN A 113 -0.22 -3.24 18.41
N GLN A 114 -0.74 -2.01 18.30
CA GLN A 114 -1.25 -1.49 17.03
C GLN A 114 -0.14 -1.37 15.98
N LEU A 115 1.05 -0.92 16.38
CA LEU A 115 2.21 -0.89 15.47
C LEU A 115 2.53 -2.29 14.94
N TYR A 116 2.49 -3.31 15.80
CA TYR A 116 2.76 -4.69 15.44
C TYR A 116 1.73 -5.26 14.45
N GLU A 117 0.44 -4.98 14.65
CA GLU A 117 -0.61 -5.35 13.70
C GLU A 117 -0.41 -4.67 12.34
N ILE A 118 -0.11 -3.36 12.34
CA ILE A 118 0.19 -2.60 11.12
C ILE A 118 1.41 -3.19 10.41
N SER A 119 2.45 -3.56 11.14
CA SER A 119 3.66 -4.18 10.58
C SER A 119 3.38 -5.55 9.97
N LYS A 120 2.51 -6.38 10.58
CA LYS A 120 2.07 -7.65 9.98
C LYS A 120 1.35 -7.44 8.66
N VAL A 121 0.40 -6.50 8.62
CA VAL A 121 -0.30 -6.15 7.38
C VAL A 121 0.68 -5.63 6.34
N LYS A 122 1.61 -4.76 6.72
CA LYS A 122 2.61 -4.20 5.80
C LYS A 122 3.60 -5.25 5.30
N ALA A 123 3.98 -6.22 6.13
CA ALA A 123 4.86 -7.32 5.77
C ALA A 123 4.27 -8.26 4.71
N THR A 124 2.94 -8.25 4.49
CA THR A 124 2.31 -8.99 3.38
C THR A 124 2.52 -8.34 2.00
N ASP A 125 3.08 -7.13 1.93
CA ASP A 125 3.43 -6.47 0.68
C ASP A 125 4.57 -7.26 -0.02
N PRO A 126 4.48 -7.52 -1.33
CA PRO A 126 5.59 -8.10 -2.08
C PRO A 126 6.89 -7.27 -2.01
N SER A 127 6.82 -5.98 -1.68
CA SER A 127 7.99 -5.12 -1.45
C SER A 127 8.81 -5.52 -0.21
N PHE A 128 8.17 -6.18 0.76
CA PHE A 128 8.82 -6.66 2.00
C PHE A 128 9.02 -8.18 2.02
N ALA A 129 8.74 -8.86 0.91
CA ALA A 129 8.96 -10.30 0.78
C ALA A 129 10.46 -10.63 0.96
N GLY A 130 10.82 -11.20 2.11
CA GLY A 130 12.19 -11.55 2.48
C GLY A 130 12.84 -10.68 3.57
N LEU A 131 12.15 -9.65 4.06
CA LEU A 131 12.60 -8.87 5.22
C LEU A 131 12.04 -9.47 6.53
N PRO A 132 12.84 -9.53 7.61
CA PRO A 132 12.34 -9.96 8.90
C PRO A 132 11.29 -8.97 9.42
N LEU A 133 10.31 -9.47 10.17
CA LEU A 133 9.23 -8.65 10.72
C LEU A 133 9.74 -7.49 11.58
N GLU A 134 10.88 -7.67 12.26
CA GLU A 134 11.55 -6.63 13.05
C GLU A 134 11.97 -5.42 12.20
N HIS A 135 12.46 -5.64 10.98
CA HIS A 135 12.79 -4.54 10.07
C HIS A 135 11.54 -3.77 9.67
N VAL A 136 10.46 -4.47 9.35
CA VAL A 136 9.17 -3.85 9.02
C VAL A 136 8.64 -3.06 10.23
N PHE A 137 8.77 -3.60 11.43
CA PHE A 137 8.39 -2.92 12.67
C PHE A 137 9.20 -1.65 12.93
N SER A 138 10.52 -1.70 12.75
CA SER A 138 11.41 -0.53 12.87
C SER A 138 11.06 0.56 11.85
N MET A 139 10.76 0.18 10.60
CA MET A 139 10.31 1.14 9.58
C MET A 139 8.97 1.79 9.94
N VAL A 140 8.00 1.01 10.42
CA VAL A 140 6.68 1.53 10.83
C VAL A 140 6.83 2.46 12.04
N THR A 141 7.68 2.11 13.01
CA THR A 141 7.97 2.93 14.19
C THR A 141 8.67 4.24 13.79
N SER A 142 9.62 4.18 12.85
CA SER A 142 10.30 5.37 12.33
C SER A 142 9.33 6.30 11.61
N CYS A 143 8.40 5.77 10.82
CA CYS A 143 7.31 6.54 10.22
C CYS A 143 6.40 7.18 11.26
N ALA A 144 6.04 6.47 12.33
CA ALA A 144 5.22 7.01 13.41
C ALA A 144 5.90 8.19 14.10
N ARG A 145 7.19 8.04 14.43
CA ARG A 145 7.98 9.13 15.01
C ARG A 145 8.12 10.34 14.08
N ALA A 146 8.35 10.11 12.79
CA ALA A 146 8.41 11.18 11.78
C ALA A 146 7.07 11.94 11.61
N MET A 147 5.96 11.30 11.97
CA MET A 147 4.62 11.91 11.97
C MET A 147 4.25 12.58 13.30
N GLY A 148 5.14 12.59 14.29
CA GLY A 148 4.86 13.15 15.61
C GLY A 148 3.95 12.27 16.48
N LEU A 149 3.89 10.95 16.20
CA LEU A 149 3.21 9.99 17.07
C LEU A 149 4.14 9.53 18.18
N GLU A 150 3.67 9.60 19.41
CA GLU A 150 4.36 9.02 20.56
C GLU A 150 3.98 7.56 20.73
N VAL A 151 4.98 6.70 20.86
CA VAL A 151 4.76 5.29 21.17
C VAL A 151 4.58 5.17 22.67
N VAL A 152 3.36 4.88 23.13
CA VAL A 152 3.06 4.73 24.55
C VAL A 152 3.83 3.52 25.05
N LYS A 153 4.88 3.75 25.83
CA LYS A 153 5.47 2.73 26.67
C LYS A 153 4.51 2.59 27.84
N PHE A 154 3.89 1.42 28.01
CA PHE A 154 3.17 1.13 29.24
C PHE A 154 4.16 1.34 30.40
N HIS A 155 3.95 2.40 31.18
CA HIS A 155 4.56 2.51 32.49
C HIS A 155 3.73 1.55 33.36
N SER A 156 4.39 0.48 33.79
CA SER A 156 3.80 -0.50 34.69
C SER A 156 3.54 0.10 36.07
#